data_AF-U9VKV3-F1
#
_entry.id   AF-U9VKV3-F1
#
_cell.length_a   1.000
_cell.length_b   1.000
_cell.length_c   1.000
_cell.angle_alpha   90.00
_cell.angle_beta   90.00
_cell.angle_gamma   90.00
#
_symmetry.space_group_name_H-M   'P 1'
#
loop_
_entity.id
_entity.type
_entity.pdbx_description
1 polymer ?
#
loop_
_entity_poly.entity_id
_entity_poly.type
_entity_poly.pdbx_seq_one_letter_code
_entity_poly.pdbx_strand_id
1 'polypeptide(L)'
;MRETNDGSNPDTAILPHHFMIAHILEAVDNYDPTTEVIFLLESFEKVTFFYLKNLPITPPQCYGQVRKTWDEFKPGVSALQSEPKCQI
;
A
#
# COMPACT_ATOMS: atom_id res chain seq x y z
N MET A 1 -3.56 11.34 -40.64
CA MET A 1 -2.44 10.93 -39.76
C MET A 1 -3.06 10.37 -38.48
N ARG A 2 -2.78 9.11 -38.17
CA ARG A 2 -3.18 8.46 -36.92
C ARG A 2 -2.18 8.84 -35.85
N GLU A 3 -2.66 9.15 -34.65
CA GLU A 3 -2.14 8.65 -33.38
C GLU A 3 -2.97 9.22 -32.22
N THR A 4 -3.44 8.35 -31.34
CA THR A 4 -3.16 8.45 -29.90
C THR A 4 -3.50 7.09 -29.30
N ASN A 5 -2.44 6.41 -28.88
CA ASN A 5 -2.49 5.34 -27.90
C ASN A 5 -3.26 5.86 -26.68
N ASP A 6 -4.34 5.19 -26.30
CA ASP A 6 -4.81 5.26 -24.92
C ASP A 6 -4.63 3.88 -24.30
N GLY A 7 -3.48 3.74 -23.64
CA GLY A 7 -3.24 2.69 -22.66
C GLY A 7 -4.02 2.98 -21.39
N SER A 8 -5.34 3.08 -21.51
CA SER A 8 -6.24 3.16 -20.36
C SER A 8 -6.23 1.80 -19.68
N ASN A 9 -5.38 1.65 -18.67
CA ASN A 9 -5.57 0.64 -17.65
C ASN A 9 -6.96 0.90 -17.01
N PRO A 10 -7.94 0.00 -17.15
CA PRO A 10 -9.33 0.26 -16.75
C PRO A 10 -9.50 0.50 -15.24
N ASP A 11 -8.45 0.26 -14.44
CA ASP A 11 -8.51 0.32 -12.99
C ASP A 11 -8.29 1.73 -12.40
N THR A 12 -8.14 2.78 -13.23
CA THR A 12 -7.88 4.15 -12.71
C THR A 12 -8.77 5.21 -13.34
N ALA A 13 -10.09 5.09 -13.17
CA ALA A 13 -11.02 6.17 -13.51
C ALA A 13 -10.81 7.39 -12.59
N ILE A 14 -10.60 8.57 -13.17
CA ILE A 14 -10.56 9.84 -12.43
C ILE A 14 -12.00 10.28 -12.14
N LEU A 15 -12.49 10.00 -10.93
CA LEU A 15 -13.83 10.39 -10.52
C LEU A 15 -13.88 11.87 -10.07
N PRO A 16 -14.93 12.63 -10.40
CA PRO A 16 -15.08 14.00 -9.90
C PRO A 16 -15.20 14.02 -8.37
N HIS A 17 -14.68 15.07 -7.73
CA HIS A 17 -14.52 15.16 -6.27
C HIS A 17 -15.82 14.91 -5.46
N HIS A 18 -16.98 15.32 -5.95
CA HIS A 18 -18.27 15.06 -5.28
C HIS A 18 -18.63 13.56 -5.28
N PHE A 19 -18.29 12.83 -6.35
CA PHE A 19 -18.50 11.39 -6.41
C PHE A 19 -17.53 10.66 -5.51
N MET A 20 -16.29 11.15 -5.37
CA MET A 20 -15.29 10.58 -4.47
C MET A 20 -15.76 10.57 -3.01
N ILE A 21 -16.30 11.69 -2.49
CA ILE A 21 -16.79 11.75 -1.09
C ILE A 21 -17.92 10.75 -0.86
N ALA A 22 -18.87 10.65 -1.78
CA ALA A 22 -19.98 9.70 -1.65
C ALA A 22 -19.49 8.23 -1.60
N HIS A 23 -18.54 7.87 -2.46
CA HIS A 23 -17.94 6.52 -2.45
C HIS A 23 -17.12 6.25 -1.19
N ILE A 24 -16.42 7.26 -0.67
CA ILE A 24 -15.68 7.14 0.60
C ILE A 24 -16.65 6.89 1.75
N LEU A 25 -17.74 7.66 1.84
CA LEU A 25 -18.75 7.49 2.89
C LEU A 25 -19.38 6.09 2.83
N GLU A 26 -19.76 5.63 1.63
CA GLU A 26 -20.31 4.29 1.43
C GLU A 26 -19.32 3.19 1.82
N ALA A 27 -18.05 3.32 1.43
CA ALA A 27 -17.01 2.36 1.78
C ALA A 27 -16.79 2.29 3.31
N VAL A 28 -16.81 3.43 4.00
CA VAL A 28 -16.66 3.51 5.46
C VAL A 28 -17.88 2.92 6.17
N ASP A 29 -19.09 3.21 5.70
CA ASP A 29 -20.33 2.71 6.32
C ASP A 29 -20.46 1.18 6.24
N ASN A 30 -19.88 0.56 5.21
CA ASN A 30 -19.96 -0.88 4.95
C ASN A 30 -18.64 -1.64 5.22
N TYR A 31 -17.71 -1.02 5.92
CA TYR A 31 -16.37 -1.57 6.15
C TYR A 31 -16.37 -2.84 7.00
N ASP A 32 -15.80 -3.93 6.48
CA ASP A 32 -15.51 -5.15 7.25
C ASP A 32 -14.02 -5.23 7.61
N PRO A 33 -13.64 -5.01 8.89
CA PRO A 33 -12.25 -5.06 9.32
C PRO A 33 -11.62 -6.46 9.25
N THR A 34 -12.38 -7.50 8.94
CA THR A 34 -11.87 -8.86 8.78
C THR A 34 -11.32 -9.07 7.38
N THR A 35 -11.99 -8.54 6.36
CA THR A 35 -11.70 -8.86 4.95
C THR A 35 -11.31 -7.65 4.12
N GLU A 36 -11.38 -6.45 4.69
CA GLU A 36 -11.18 -5.19 3.98
C GLU A 36 -10.14 -4.30 4.68
N VAL A 37 -9.53 -3.40 3.91
CA VAL A 37 -8.72 -2.27 4.43
C VAL A 37 -9.06 -1.04 3.60
N ILE A 38 -9.28 0.07 4.31
CA ILE A 38 -9.39 1.41 3.74
C ILE A 38 -8.17 2.22 4.19
N PHE A 39 -7.45 2.84 3.25
CA PHE A 39 -6.34 3.74 3.60
C PHE A 39 -6.25 4.93 2.64
N LEU A 40 -5.83 6.05 3.21
CA LEU A 40 -5.56 7.30 2.53
C LEU A 40 -4.04 7.50 2.45
N LEU A 41 -3.51 7.68 1.25
CA LEU A 41 -2.11 8.04 1.04
C LEU A 41 -2.05 9.48 0.53
N GLU A 42 -1.41 10.33 1.32
CA GLU A 42 -1.12 11.72 0.95
C GLU A 42 0.34 11.82 0.52
N SER A 43 0.58 12.43 -0.65
CA SER A 43 1.90 12.71 -1.17
C SER A 43 1.88 14.02 -1.96
N PHE A 44 2.57 15.02 -1.42
CA PHE A 44 2.54 16.39 -1.92
C PHE A 44 1.11 16.91 -2.03
N GLU A 45 0.68 17.36 -3.21
CA GLU A 45 -0.66 17.89 -3.48
C GLU A 45 -1.65 16.81 -3.93
N LYS A 46 -1.27 15.52 -3.82
CA LYS A 46 -2.08 14.40 -4.26
C LYS A 46 -2.49 13.53 -3.10
N VAL A 47 -3.75 13.14 -3.12
CA VAL A 47 -4.34 12.19 -2.19
C VAL A 47 -4.88 11.02 -3.00
N THR A 48 -4.49 9.81 -2.60
CA THR A 48 -4.98 8.57 -3.18
C THR A 48 -5.74 7.79 -2.11
N PHE A 49 -6.98 7.43 -2.43
CA PHE A 49 -7.81 6.58 -1.58
C PHE A 49 -7.76 5.15 -2.10
N PHE A 50 -7.46 4.20 -1.22
CA PHE A 50 -7.45 2.78 -1.53
C PHE A 50 -8.53 2.07 -0.72
N TYR A 51 -9.33 1.27 -1.42
CA TYR A 51 -10.29 0.36 -0.80
C TYR A 51 -10.01 -1.06 -1.31
N LEU A 52 -9.39 -1.87 -0.46
CA LEU A 52 -9.07 -3.26 -0.77
C LEU A 52 -10.10 -4.17 -0.10
N LYS A 53 -10.62 -5.14 -0.86
CA LYS A 53 -11.59 -6.14 -0.40
C LYS A 53 -11.05 -7.55 -0.59
N ASN A 54 -11.68 -8.52 0.08
CA ASN A 54 -11.37 -9.95 -0.03
C ASN A 54 -9.91 -10.27 0.32
N LEU A 55 -9.39 -9.63 1.36
CA LEU A 55 -8.02 -9.83 1.78
C LEU A 55 -7.81 -11.30 2.21
N PRO A 56 -6.71 -11.93 1.76
CA PRO A 56 -6.41 -13.32 2.11
C PRO A 56 -6.05 -13.49 3.59
N ILE A 57 -5.73 -12.38 4.28
CA ILE A 57 -5.40 -12.34 5.69
C ILE A 57 -6.00 -11.09 6.31
N THR A 58 -6.56 -11.24 7.51
CA THR A 58 -7.17 -10.12 8.23
C THR A 58 -6.09 -9.12 8.67
N PRO A 59 -6.37 -7.81 8.70
CA PRO A 59 -5.41 -6.79 9.15
C PRO A 59 -4.79 -7.08 10.53
N PRO A 60 -5.54 -7.52 11.57
CA PRO A 60 -4.94 -7.89 12.84
C PRO A 60 -3.96 -9.07 12.75
N GLN A 61 -4.27 -10.08 11.93
CA GLN A 61 -3.38 -11.22 11.71
C GLN A 61 -2.13 -10.80 10.93
N CYS A 62 -2.28 -9.96 9.91
CA CYS A 62 -1.18 -9.39 9.14
C CYS A 62 -0.20 -8.63 10.06
N TYR A 63 -0.73 -7.74 10.91
CA TYR A 63 0.08 -7.03 11.91
C TYR A 63 0.83 -8.00 12.83
N GLY A 64 0.15 -9.05 13.32
CA GLY A 64 0.77 -10.08 14.14
C GLY A 64 1.91 -10.82 13.44
N GLN A 65 1.80 -11.09 12.14
CA GLN A 65 2.86 -11.73 11.36
C GLN A 65 4.05 -10.80 11.14
N VAL A 66 3.82 -9.58 10.66
CA VAL A 66 4.88 -8.58 10.42
C VAL A 66 5.65 -8.27 11.71
N ARG A 67 4.95 -8.23 12.85
CA ARG A 67 5.58 -8.04 14.16
C ARG A 67 6.50 -9.19 14.56
N LYS A 68 6.15 -10.43 14.24
CA LYS A 68 6.98 -11.62 14.53
C LYS A 68 8.22 -11.68 13.65
N THR A 69 8.12 -11.23 12.41
CA THR A 69 9.23 -11.19 11.45
C THR A 69 9.87 -9.80 11.37
N TRP A 70 9.64 -8.93 12.35
CA TRP A 70 10.13 -7.55 12.33
C TRP A 70 11.65 -7.45 12.17
N ASP A 71 12.39 -8.45 12.64
CA ASP A 71 13.84 -8.53 12.48
C ASP A 71 14.30 -8.61 11.01
N GLU A 72 13.48 -9.15 10.10
CA GLU A 72 13.76 -9.19 8.65
C GLU A 72 13.67 -7.80 8.00
N PHE A 73 12.77 -6.96 8.51
CA PHE A 73 12.52 -5.62 7.98
C PHE A 73 13.40 -4.55 8.62
N LYS A 74 14.26 -4.92 9.57
CA LYS A 74 15.32 -4.03 10.06
C LYS A 74 16.31 -3.86 8.92
N PRO A 75 16.45 -2.64 8.35
CA PRO A 75 17.53 -2.37 7.43
C PRO A 75 18.81 -2.76 8.16
N GLY A 76 19.58 -3.67 7.58
CA GLY A 76 20.81 -4.11 8.21
C GLY A 76 21.63 -2.89 8.60
N VAL A 77 21.97 -2.80 9.89
CA VAL A 77 23.37 -2.57 10.25
C VAL A 77 24.11 -3.68 9.52
N SER A 78 24.37 -3.47 8.23
CA SER A 78 25.01 -4.44 7.37
C SER A 78 26.27 -4.86 8.09
N ALA A 79 26.55 -6.16 8.08
CA ALA A 79 27.71 -6.80 8.64
C ALA A 79 29.02 -6.16 8.13
N LEU A 80 29.36 -4.97 8.64
CA LEU A 80 30.60 -4.25 8.40
C LEU A 80 31.54 -4.55 9.56
N GLN A 81 31.69 -5.82 9.91
CA GLN A 81 32.76 -6.27 10.80
C GLN A 81 33.22 -7.66 10.37
N SER A 82 34.00 -7.72 9.30
CA SER A 82 35.22 -8.52 9.25
C SER A 82 35.92 -8.26 7.91
N GLU A 83 36.63 -7.12 7.80
CA GLU A 83 37.77 -7.10 6.89
C GLU A 83 38.81 -8.10 7.44
N PRO A 84 39.32 -9.04 6.62
CA PRO A 84 40.50 -9.78 7.01
C PRO A 84 41.68 -8.80 6.96
N LYS A 85 42.34 -8.57 8.10
CA LYS A 85 43.65 -7.90 8.12
C LYS A 85 44.61 -8.68 7.23
N CYS A 86 44.94 -8.16 6.04
CA CYS A 86 46.19 -8.51 5.38
C CYS A 86 47.33 -8.12 6.32
N GLN A 87 47.98 -9.13 6.90
CA GLN A 87 49.29 -8.95 7.54
C GLN A 87 50.34 -8.88 6.43
N ILE A 88 51.13 -7.81 6.46
CA ILE A 88 52.35 -7.61 5.66
C ILE A 88 53.51 -8.19 6.45
#